data_AF-A0A961X118-F1
#
_entry.id   AF-A0A961X118-F1
#
_cell.length_a   1.000
_cell.length_b   1.000
_cell.length_c   1.000
_cell.angle_alpha   90.00
_cell.angle_beta   90.00
_cell.angle_gamma   90.00
#
_symmetry.space_group_name_H-M   'P 1'
#
loop_
_entity.id
_entity.type
_entity.pdbx_description
1 polymer ?
#
loop_
_entity_poly.entity_id
_entity_poly.type
_entity_poly.pdbx_seq_one_letter_code
_entity_poly.pdbx_strand_id
1 'polypeptide(L)'
;MTEQDGSSITISKADYDALLADRQALAGFRDVLRQVLKALEARPRLGLQVRTRPVVVPGPAGRSAIDGDAELSGFIRPLLGHEKLEQIVALCRDRFGPGRAPSRSAIHRYWMRLRQSQTRFETHFEGT
;
A
#
# COMPACT_ATOMS: atom_id res chain seq x y z
N MET A 1 -28.10 -14.46 -36.60
CA MET A 1 -29.02 -13.36 -36.28
C MET A 1 -29.39 -13.51 -34.83
N THR A 2 -28.78 -12.72 -33.95
CA THR A 2 -29.02 -12.72 -32.51
C THR A 2 -29.84 -11.48 -32.20
N GLU A 3 -31.13 -11.68 -31.96
CA GLU A 3 -32.04 -10.64 -31.49
C GLU A 3 -31.63 -10.27 -30.06
N GLN A 4 -31.19 -9.03 -29.88
CA GLN A 4 -30.98 -8.45 -28.56
C GLN A 4 -32.33 -7.98 -28.02
N ASP A 5 -32.84 -8.71 -27.05
CA ASP A 5 -33.99 -8.32 -26.25
C ASP A 5 -33.62 -7.07 -25.43
N GLY A 6 -34.09 -5.91 -25.89
CA GLY A 6 -33.96 -4.64 -25.19
C GLY A 6 -34.88 -4.60 -23.98
N SER A 7 -34.46 -5.25 -22.90
CA SER A 7 -35.13 -5.16 -21.60
C SER A 7 -35.01 -3.72 -21.06
N SER A 8 -36.00 -2.91 -21.37
CA SER A 8 -36.12 -1.55 -20.85
C SER A 8 -36.52 -1.63 -19.37
N ILE A 9 -35.53 -1.50 -18.49
CA ILE A 9 -35.76 -1.43 -17.03
C ILE A 9 -36.56 -0.17 -16.75
N THR A 10 -37.84 -0.32 -16.45
CA THR A 10 -38.70 0.77 -15.97
C THR A 10 -38.56 0.85 -14.46
N ILE A 11 -37.85 1.86 -13.98
CA ILE A 11 -37.74 2.15 -12.55
C ILE A 11 -38.98 2.95 -12.15
N SER A 12 -39.70 2.49 -11.12
CA SER A 12 -40.84 3.23 -10.58
C SER A 12 -40.39 4.58 -10.05
N LYS A 13 -41.23 5.61 -10.22
CA LYS A 13 -40.95 6.96 -9.71
C LYS A 13 -40.62 6.96 -8.21
N ALA A 14 -41.29 6.11 -7.43
CA ALA A 14 -41.05 5.99 -5.99
C ALA A 14 -39.64 5.46 -5.67
N ASP A 15 -39.15 4.49 -6.45
CA ASP A 15 -37.80 3.93 -6.28
C ASP A 15 -36.73 4.95 -6.67
N TYR A 16 -37.00 5.77 -7.69
CA TYR A 16 -36.12 6.87 -8.07
C TYR A 16 -36.00 7.92 -6.96
N ASP A 17 -37.13 8.31 -6.35
CA ASP A 17 -37.15 9.29 -5.26
C ASP A 17 -36.43 8.76 -4.00
N ALA A 18 -36.57 7.48 -3.68
CA ALA A 18 -35.85 6.83 -2.56
C ALA A 18 -34.32 6.81 -2.80
N LEU A 19 -33.89 6.47 -4.03
CA LEU A 19 -32.47 6.51 -4.42
C LEU A 19 -31.91 7.93 -4.38
N LEU A 20 -32.72 8.94 -4.72
CA LEU A 20 -32.30 10.33 -4.68
C LEU A 20 -32.12 10.82 -3.23
N ALA A 21 -33.01 10.42 -2.32
CA ALA A 21 -32.91 10.74 -0.90
C ALA A 21 -31.66 10.09 -0.25
N ASP A 22 -31.37 8.82 -0.56
CA ASP A 22 -30.17 8.13 -0.09
C ASP A 22 -28.88 8.80 -0.62
N ARG A 23 -28.90 9.22 -1.89
CA ARG A 23 -27.79 9.95 -2.51
C ARG A 23 -27.57 11.34 -1.88
N GLN A 24 -28.63 12.00 -1.43
CA GLN A 24 -28.53 13.25 -0.67
C GLN A 24 -27.98 13.02 0.75
N ALA A 25 -28.35 11.92 1.41
CA ALA A 25 -27.77 11.56 2.71
C ALA A 25 -26.24 11.31 2.62
N LEU A 26 -25.78 10.68 1.53
CA LEU A 26 -24.36 10.47 1.26
C LEU A 26 -23.58 11.78 1.00
N ALA A 27 -24.25 12.85 0.55
CA ALA A 27 -23.61 14.15 0.35
C ALA A 27 -23.16 14.76 1.68
N GLY A 28 -23.99 14.67 2.73
CA GLY A 28 -23.63 15.14 4.07
C GLY A 28 -22.43 14.40 4.65
N PHE A 29 -22.32 13.09 4.40
CA PHE A 29 -21.16 12.30 4.85
C PHE A 29 -19.85 12.72 4.19
N ARG A 30 -19.86 13.06 2.90
CA ARG A 30 -18.66 13.57 2.20
C ARG A 30 -18.14 14.87 2.80
N ASP A 31 -19.04 15.75 3.23
CA ASP A 31 -18.66 17.02 3.83
C ASP A 31 -18.03 16.82 5.22
N VAL A 32 -18.57 15.90 6.03
CA VAL A 32 -17.96 15.49 7.30
C VAL A 32 -16.55 14.93 7.08
N LEU A 33 -16.37 14.04 6.10
CA LEU A 33 -15.05 13.48 5.78
C LEU A 33 -14.05 14.56 5.33
N ARG A 34 -14.46 15.50 4.48
CA ARG A 34 -13.60 16.64 4.11
C ARG A 34 -13.21 17.47 5.33
N GLN A 35 -14.14 17.71 6.24
CA GLN A 35 -13.90 18.52 7.43
C GLN A 35 -12.93 17.83 8.40
N VAL A 36 -13.06 16.51 8.58
CA VAL A 36 -12.12 15.70 9.38
C VAL A 36 -10.73 15.70 8.76
N LEU A 37 -10.61 15.47 7.45
CA LEU A 37 -9.31 15.49 6.77
C LEU A 37 -8.64 16.86 6.88
N LYS A 38 -9.39 17.94 6.63
CA LYS A 38 -8.89 19.31 6.79
C LYS A 38 -8.47 19.61 8.23
N ALA A 39 -9.19 19.10 9.23
CA ALA A 39 -8.82 19.25 10.63
C ALA A 39 -7.55 18.45 10.99
N LEU A 40 -7.33 17.29 10.38
CA LEU A 40 -6.11 16.50 10.55
C LEU A 40 -4.89 17.17 9.90
N GLU A 41 -5.08 17.81 8.74
CA GLU A 41 -4.03 18.59 8.07
C GLU A 41 -3.68 19.87 8.83
N ALA A 42 -4.67 20.53 9.43
CA ALA A 42 -4.49 21.76 10.19
C ALA A 42 -3.87 21.53 11.58
N ARG A 43 -3.78 20.28 12.06
CA ARG A 43 -3.05 19.99 13.29
C ARG A 43 -1.57 20.31 13.03
N PRO A 44 -0.96 21.28 13.75
CA PRO A 44 0.47 21.48 13.67
C PRO A 44 1.08 20.12 14.00
N ARG A 45 1.94 19.61 13.10
CA ARG A 45 2.74 18.41 13.37
C ARG A 45 3.46 18.69 14.68
N LEU A 46 2.88 18.22 15.79
CA LEU A 46 3.51 18.28 17.10
C LEU A 46 4.89 17.72 16.84
N GLY A 47 5.89 18.58 17.00
CA GLY A 47 7.27 18.29 16.64
C GLY A 47 7.84 17.23 17.59
N LEU A 48 7.29 16.02 17.57
CA LEU A 48 8.05 14.82 17.79
C LEU A 48 9.07 14.78 16.65
N GLN A 49 10.13 15.57 16.81
CA GLN A 49 11.42 15.18 16.30
C GLN A 49 11.76 13.87 16.99
N VAL A 50 11.21 12.77 16.47
CA VAL A 50 11.75 11.45 16.72
C VAL A 50 13.13 11.51 16.07
N ARG A 51 14.12 11.95 16.85
CA ARG A 51 15.53 11.71 16.55
C ARG A 51 15.76 10.22 16.76
N THR A 52 15.21 9.39 15.87
CA THR A 52 15.72 8.04 15.68
C THR A 52 17.12 8.21 15.12
N ARG A 53 18.11 8.30 16.01
CA ARG A 53 19.45 7.90 15.62
C ARG A 53 19.28 6.51 15.03
N PRO A 54 19.73 6.26 13.78
CA PRO A 54 19.67 4.92 13.22
C PRO A 54 20.52 4.04 14.13
N VAL A 55 19.87 3.22 14.96
CA VAL A 55 20.55 2.17 15.70
C VAL A 55 20.92 1.16 14.64
N VAL A 56 22.18 1.23 14.18
CA VAL A 56 22.77 0.20 13.32
C VAL A 56 22.97 -1.01 14.22
N VAL A 57 21.96 -1.87 14.30
CA VAL A 57 22.11 -3.19 14.91
C VAL A 57 22.89 -4.03 13.90
N PRO A 58 24.13 -4.44 14.20
CA PRO A 58 24.83 -5.39 13.34
C PRO A 58 24.02 -6.69 13.33
N GLY A 59 23.31 -6.93 12.21
CA GLY A 59 22.56 -8.15 12.01
C GLY A 59 23.49 -9.37 12.01
N PRO A 60 22.98 -10.56 12.36
CA PRO A 60 23.76 -11.79 12.29
C PRO A 60 24.36 -11.93 10.89
N ALA A 61 25.67 -12.21 10.84
CA ALA A 61 26.44 -12.30 9.61
C ALA A 61 25.72 -13.21 8.60
N GLY A 62 25.32 -12.65 7.45
CA GLY A 62 24.66 -13.38 6.37
C GLY A 62 23.24 -12.93 6.02
N ARG A 63 22.59 -12.07 6.80
CA ARG A 63 21.30 -11.47 6.40
C ARG A 63 21.52 -10.28 5.46
N SER A 64 20.61 -10.08 4.50
CA SER A 64 20.72 -8.93 3.59
C SER A 64 20.48 -7.64 4.39
N ALA A 65 21.12 -6.53 3.98
CA ALA A 65 20.92 -5.23 4.62
C ALA A 65 19.42 -4.83 4.68
N ILE A 66 18.61 -5.33 3.72
CA ILE A 66 17.17 -5.10 3.68
C ILE A 66 16.44 -5.82 4.82
N ASP A 67 16.86 -7.03 5.20
CA ASP A 67 16.20 -7.76 6.31
C ASP A 67 16.58 -7.21 7.68
N GLY A 68 17.77 -6.61 7.79
CA GLY A 68 18.23 -5.96 9.01
C GLY A 68 17.56 -4.61 9.28
N ASP A 69 16.93 -4.03 8.26
CA ASP A 69 16.30 -2.72 8.32
C ASP A 69 14.78 -2.84 8.14
N ALA A 70 14.05 -2.79 9.26
CA ALA A 70 12.59 -2.93 9.29
C ALA A 70 11.89 -1.81 8.49
N GLU A 71 12.47 -0.61 8.48
CA GLU A 71 11.92 0.54 7.76
C GLU A 71 12.09 0.35 6.24
N LEU A 72 13.28 -0.07 5.82
CA LEU A 72 13.60 -0.33 4.42
C LEU A 72 12.77 -1.51 3.86
N SER A 73 12.68 -2.61 4.61
CA SER A 73 11.88 -3.78 4.21
C SER A 73 10.38 -3.47 4.15
N GLY A 74 9.85 -2.71 5.12
CA GLY A 74 8.47 -2.24 5.13
C GLY A 74 8.15 -1.34 3.93
N PHE A 75 9.10 -0.51 3.51
CA PHE A 75 8.93 0.34 2.34
C PHE A 75 9.01 -0.42 1.01
N ILE A 76 9.96 -1.34 0.86
CA ILE A 76 10.17 -2.07 -0.40
C ILE A 76 9.04 -3.07 -0.65
N ARG A 77 8.55 -3.76 0.39
CA ARG A 77 7.59 -4.86 0.26
C ARG A 77 6.34 -4.51 -0.58
N PRO A 78 5.61 -3.41 -0.35
CA PRO A 78 4.44 -3.06 -1.15
C PRO A 78 4.76 -2.64 -2.59
N LEU A 79 6.02 -2.31 -2.92
CA LEU A 79 6.42 -1.91 -4.28
C LEU A 79 6.76 -3.11 -5.16
N LEU A 80 7.09 -4.26 -4.57
CA LEU A 80 7.48 -5.46 -5.30
C LEU A 80 6.31 -5.99 -6.13
N GLY A 81 6.52 -6.12 -7.44
CA GLY A 81 5.49 -6.55 -8.39
C GLY A 81 4.67 -5.41 -9.00
N HIS A 82 4.75 -4.20 -8.42
CA HIS A 82 4.08 -3.01 -8.94
C HIS A 82 5.04 -2.07 -9.66
N GLU A 83 6.28 -1.95 -9.16
CA GLU A 83 7.30 -1.05 -9.69
C GLU A 83 8.50 -1.83 -10.27
N LYS A 84 9.19 -1.24 -11.26
CA LYS A 84 10.45 -1.81 -11.76
C LYS A 84 11.54 -1.65 -10.71
N LEU A 85 12.47 -2.61 -10.66
CA LEU A 85 13.54 -2.60 -9.65
C LEU A 85 14.36 -1.30 -9.63
N GLU A 86 14.58 -0.67 -10.79
CA GLU A 86 15.31 0.61 -10.90
C GLU A 86 14.54 1.78 -10.27
N GLN A 87 13.21 1.79 -10.41
CA GLN A 87 12.34 2.77 -9.76
C GLN A 87 12.36 2.57 -8.25
N ILE A 88 12.34 1.33 -7.77
CA ILE A 88 12.44 1.03 -6.34
C ILE A 88 13.78 1.53 -5.76
N VAL A 89 14.90 1.37 -6.49
CA VAL A 89 16.20 1.95 -6.08
C VAL A 89 16.13 3.47 -5.99
N ALA A 90 15.56 4.13 -7.01
CA ALA A 90 15.42 5.59 -7.03
C ALA A 90 14.57 6.09 -5.85
N LEU A 91 13.43 5.44 -5.58
CA LEU A 91 12.56 5.74 -4.45
C LEU A 91 13.26 5.50 -3.10
N CYS A 92 14.05 4.43 -2.97
CA CYS A 92 14.83 4.21 -1.77
C CYS A 92 15.92 5.28 -1.57
N ARG A 93 16.57 5.72 -2.66
CA ARG A 93 17.58 6.77 -2.62
C ARG A 93 16.98 8.13 -2.25
N ASP A 94 15.80 8.44 -2.78
CA ASP A 94 15.07 9.66 -2.46
C ASP A 94 14.63 9.68 -0.99
N ARG A 95 14.06 8.57 -0.51
CA ARG A 95 13.51 8.48 0.85
C ARG A 95 14.56 8.32 1.95
N PHE A 96 15.59 7.49 1.75
CA PHE A 96 16.55 7.11 2.80
C PHE A 96 17.96 7.64 2.56
N GLY A 97 18.22 8.26 1.41
CA GLY A 97 19.54 8.72 0.99
C GLY A 97 20.40 7.62 0.34
N PRO A 98 21.46 8.01 -0.38
CA PRO A 98 22.30 7.10 -1.15
C PRO A 98 23.08 6.08 -0.29
N GLY A 99 23.34 6.39 0.99
CA GLY A 99 24.06 5.50 1.90
C GLY A 99 23.22 4.34 2.45
N ARG A 100 21.89 4.49 2.50
CA ARG A 100 20.95 3.42 2.94
C ARG A 100 20.26 2.72 1.76
N ALA A 101 20.31 3.31 0.57
CA ALA A 101 19.66 2.74 -0.60
C ALA A 101 20.31 1.40 -1.02
N PRO A 102 19.55 0.29 -1.09
CA PRO A 102 20.08 -0.98 -1.55
C PRO A 102 20.36 -0.96 -3.05
N SER A 103 21.32 -1.77 -3.48
CA SER A 103 21.56 -1.97 -4.92
C SER A 103 20.42 -2.74 -5.59
N ARG A 104 20.27 -2.58 -6.91
CA ARG A 104 19.29 -3.33 -7.72
C ARG A 104 19.37 -4.85 -7.46
N SER A 105 20.58 -5.40 -7.41
CA SER A 105 20.81 -6.84 -7.16
C SER A 105 20.39 -7.25 -5.75
N ALA A 106 20.55 -6.38 -4.74
CA ALA A 106 20.08 -6.66 -3.39
C ALA A 106 18.54 -6.72 -3.32
N ILE A 107 17.84 -5.80 -3.98
CA ILE A 107 16.37 -5.81 -4.07
C ILE A 107 15.89 -7.07 -4.80
N HIS A 108 16.53 -7.44 -5.92
CA HIS A 108 16.19 -8.66 -6.65
C HIS A 108 16.32 -9.92 -5.78
N ARG A 109 17.44 -10.08 -5.07
CA ARG A 109 17.65 -11.21 -4.14
C ARG A 109 16.65 -11.21 -2.99
N TYR A 110 16.29 -10.04 -2.47
CA TYR A 110 15.25 -9.89 -1.46
C TYR A 110 13.90 -10.37 -1.99
N TRP A 111 13.52 -9.95 -3.19
CA TRP A 111 12.27 -10.36 -3.82
C TRP A 111 12.18 -11.86 -4.09
N MET A 112 13.26 -12.47 -4.60
CA MET A 112 13.30 -13.93 -4.83
C MET A 112 13.11 -14.72 -3.53
N ARG A 113 13.74 -14.30 -2.42
CA ARG A 113 13.56 -14.96 -1.13
C ARG A 113 12.13 -14.81 -0.59
N LEU A 114 11.50 -13.65 -0.76
CA LEU A 114 10.09 -13.45 -0.40
C LEU A 114 9.19 -14.41 -1.18
N ARG A 115 9.37 -14.53 -2.50
CA ARG A 115 8.59 -15.48 -3.33
C ARG A 115 8.78 -16.93 -2.86
N GLN A 116 10.02 -17.34 -2.62
CA GLN A 116 10.32 -18.69 -2.09
C GLN A 116 9.65 -18.94 -0.73
N SER A 117 9.58 -17.92 0.12
CA SER A 117 8.90 -18.05 1.43
C SER A 117 7.39 -18.22 1.29
N GLN A 118 6.75 -17.51 0.34
CA GLN A 118 5.30 -17.61 0.11
C GLN A 118 4.89 -18.99 -0.40
N THR A 119 5.64 -19.56 -1.35
CA THR A 119 5.36 -20.90 -1.89
C THR A 119 5.41 -22.00 -0.82
N ARG A 120 6.25 -21.85 0.22
CA ARG A 120 6.33 -22.81 1.34
C ARG A 120 5.10 -22.79 2.25
N PHE A 121 4.39 -21.66 2.34
CA PHE A 121 3.18 -21.57 3.16
C PHE A 121 1.97 -22.19 2.45
N GLU A 122 1.87 -22.03 1.14
CA GLU A 122 0.76 -22.59 0.35
C GLU A 122 0.79 -24.13 0.33
N THR A 123 1.99 -24.72 0.23
CA THR A 123 2.14 -26.20 0.19
C THR A 123 1.82 -26.90 1.51
N HIS A 124 1.78 -26.18 2.63
CA HIS A 124 1.52 -26.77 3.94
C HIS A 124 0.05 -26.75 4.37
N PHE A 125 -0.83 -26.03 3.64
CA PHE A 125 -2.24 -25.85 4.03
C PHE A 125 -3.20 -26.84 3.38
N GLU A 126 -2.85 -27.48 2.26
CA GLU A 126 -3.74 -28.43 1.53
C GLU A 126 -3.75 -29.86 2.09
N GLY A 127 -3.10 -30.13 3.23
CA GLY A 127 -2.88 -31.48 3.76
C GLY A 127 -3.56 -31.82 5.08
N THR A 128 -4.55 -31.04 5.54
CA THR A 128 -5.25 -31.25 6.83
C THR A 128 -6.76 -31.21 6.64
#